data_AF-R5RZL1-F1
#
_entry.id   AF-R5RZL1-F1
#
_cell.length_a   1.000
_cell.length_b   1.000
_cell.length_c   1.000
_cell.angle_alpha   90.00
_cell.angle_beta   90.00
_cell.angle_gamma   90.00
#
_symmetry.space_group_name_H-M   'P 1'
#
loop_
_entity.id
_entity.type
_entity.pdbx_description
1 polymer ?
#
loop_
_entity_poly.entity_id
_entity_poly.type
_entity_poly.pdbx_seq_one_letter_code
_entity_poly.pdbx_strand_id
1 'polypeptide(L)'
;MAKTAQDVMQLIREQGIKMVDFKMVDINGQYRHVTIPAQNFTEATMTDGIGFDASNYGYAVVEKSDMVFIPDPATAQIDPFCEVSTLSMTGNAMIIDYPHNRPLDQYPRNIVLAAEQYMRDTGIADTMLILPEFEFYLFDDVAWKVAPNEIGMSLDAEQAHWNGDINGRGVIVPRQGHYHIAKPLDRTYECRSEMCLRMEEAGIPIKYHHPEVGGAGQFEIEPKLGEMSKMADATMLIKYIIHNTALKYGKSATFMPKPVYGEAGSGMHVHMLLLKDGEPVFSDDNGYSHLSREAHWFMGGLLKHIHSLCAITNPSTNSFKRLVPGFEAPVTVGYATSNRSAVIRIPAYAKTPNMRRFELRNPDATCNPYFCYAALLMAGLDGIENKIDPHENGWGPYDVNLYTLSDEEKAKLQGLPTSLDAALDALEADHDYLTKGGVFPEALLRSFIAAKRKECAAMAAIPHPAEFERYYNL
;
A
#
# COMPACT_ATOMS: atom_id res chain seq x y z
N MET A 1 13.79 12.37 19.37
CA MET A 1 13.31 13.62 20.03
C MET A 1 12.27 14.24 19.12
N ALA A 2 11.14 14.70 19.66
CA ALA A 2 10.17 15.45 18.88
C ALA A 2 10.81 16.75 18.41
N LYS A 3 10.85 16.99 17.09
CA LYS A 3 11.35 18.24 16.52
C LYS A 3 10.32 19.33 16.80
N THR A 4 10.76 20.51 17.19
CA THR A 4 9.95 21.71 17.38
C THR A 4 9.99 22.61 16.14
N ALA A 5 9.16 23.65 16.10
CA ALA A 5 9.26 24.70 15.08
C ALA A 5 10.65 25.32 15.02
N GLN A 6 11.25 25.52 16.19
CA GLN A 6 12.59 26.08 16.33
C GLN A 6 13.66 25.14 15.76
N ASP A 7 13.53 23.84 15.98
CA ASP A 7 14.45 22.84 15.41
C ASP A 7 14.37 22.83 13.88
N VAL A 8 13.17 22.93 13.30
CA VAL A 8 13.00 22.98 11.83
C VAL A 8 13.55 24.30 11.27
N MET A 9 13.28 25.44 11.90
CA MET A 9 13.85 26.72 11.48
C MET A 9 15.38 26.75 11.60
N GLN A 10 15.95 26.09 12.61
CA GLN A 10 17.39 25.94 12.75
C GLN A 10 17.95 25.07 11.62
N LEU A 11 17.33 23.93 11.33
CA LEU A 11 17.69 23.06 10.20
C LEU A 11 17.68 23.83 8.87
N ILE A 12 16.65 24.63 8.62
CA ILE A 12 16.52 25.48 7.42
C ILE A 12 17.73 26.41 7.28
N ARG A 13 18.15 27.07 8.37
CA ARG A 13 19.30 27.99 8.36
C ARG A 13 20.63 27.26 8.17
N GLU A 14 20.86 26.19 8.92
CA GLU A 14 22.13 25.45 8.92
C GLU A 14 22.40 24.74 7.59
N GLN A 15 21.35 24.18 6.97
CA GLN A 15 21.45 23.47 5.68
C GLN A 15 21.26 24.39 4.48
N GLY A 16 21.06 25.70 4.70
CA GLY A 16 20.89 26.68 3.65
C GLY A 16 19.67 26.43 2.75
N ILE A 17 18.61 25.83 3.31
CA ILE A 17 17.37 25.48 2.60
C ILE A 17 16.74 26.73 1.98
N LYS A 18 16.27 26.61 0.73
CA LYS A 18 15.67 27.72 -0.03
C LYS A 18 14.16 27.61 -0.14
N MET A 19 13.63 26.39 -0.16
CA MET A 19 12.21 26.11 -0.26
C MET A 19 11.77 25.15 0.85
N VAL A 20 10.54 25.31 1.32
CA VAL A 20 9.89 24.33 2.20
C VAL A 20 8.66 23.80 1.47
N ASP A 21 8.61 22.49 1.30
CA ASP A 21 7.57 21.75 0.59
C ASP A 21 6.68 20.99 1.57
N PHE A 22 5.38 21.14 1.41
CA PHE A 22 4.37 20.53 2.27
C PHE A 22 3.61 19.48 1.48
N LYS A 23 3.91 18.21 1.75
CA LYS A 23 3.31 17.07 1.05
C LYS A 23 2.05 16.60 1.77
N MET A 24 0.93 16.67 1.07
CA MET A 24 -0.40 16.20 1.49
C MET A 24 -0.79 14.98 0.68
N VAL A 25 -1.73 14.18 1.17
CA VAL A 25 -2.15 12.95 0.51
C VAL A 25 -3.62 13.03 0.10
N ASP A 26 -3.92 12.86 -1.18
CA ASP A 26 -5.31 12.84 -1.66
C ASP A 26 -6.02 11.50 -1.33
N ILE A 27 -7.33 11.43 -1.62
CA ILE A 27 -8.14 10.25 -1.29
C ILE A 27 -7.61 8.95 -1.94
N ASN A 28 -6.91 9.05 -3.07
CA ASN A 28 -6.34 7.92 -3.80
C ASN A 28 -4.90 7.57 -3.36
N GLY A 29 -4.38 8.20 -2.31
CA GLY A 29 -3.03 7.93 -1.83
C GLY A 29 -1.95 8.49 -2.76
N GLN A 30 -2.20 9.66 -3.36
CA GLN A 30 -1.19 10.38 -4.16
C GLN A 30 -0.69 11.60 -3.40
N TYR A 31 0.61 11.89 -3.52
CA TYR A 31 1.15 13.14 -3.01
C TYR A 31 0.63 14.32 -3.84
N ARG A 32 0.15 15.33 -3.13
CA ARG A 32 -0.02 16.71 -3.59
C ARG A 32 0.89 17.59 -2.74
N HIS A 33 1.17 18.80 -3.19
CA HIS A 33 2.05 19.65 -2.42
C HIS A 33 1.82 21.14 -2.65
N VAL A 34 2.24 21.93 -1.66
CA VAL A 34 2.37 23.38 -1.71
C VAL A 34 3.78 23.72 -1.24
N THR A 35 4.45 24.63 -1.92
CA THR A 35 5.83 25.01 -1.59
C THR A 35 5.89 26.50 -1.27
N ILE A 36 6.65 26.87 -0.24
CA ILE A 36 6.91 28.28 0.12
C ILE A 36 8.42 28.58 0.10
N PRO A 37 8.82 29.84 -0.16
CA PRO A 37 10.18 30.29 0.14
C PRO A 37 10.50 30.08 1.62
N ALA A 38 11.69 29.55 1.92
CA ALA A 38 12.07 29.18 3.29
C ALA A 38 12.01 30.36 4.29
N GLN A 39 12.21 31.60 3.82
CA GLN A 39 12.08 32.81 4.64
C GLN A 39 10.66 33.05 5.18
N ASN A 40 9.64 32.43 4.58
CA ASN A 40 8.24 32.54 5.02
C ASN A 40 7.86 31.45 6.02
N PHE A 41 8.76 30.50 6.31
CA PHE A 41 8.52 29.47 7.32
C PHE A 41 8.73 30.06 8.72
N THR A 42 7.69 30.06 9.54
CA THR A 42 7.69 30.64 10.89
C THR A 42 7.04 29.70 11.91
N GLU A 43 7.10 30.05 13.20
CA GLU A 43 6.37 29.29 14.23
C GLU A 43 4.86 29.26 13.95
N ALA A 44 4.29 30.35 13.41
CA ALA A 44 2.89 30.42 13.03
C ALA A 44 2.52 29.41 11.93
N THR A 45 3.46 29.02 11.07
CA THR A 45 3.23 27.97 10.06
C THR A 45 2.90 26.61 10.70
N MET A 46 3.38 26.35 11.93
CA MET A 46 3.09 25.12 12.67
C MET A 46 1.87 25.21 13.58
N THR A 47 1.37 26.42 13.89
CA THR A 47 0.17 26.61 14.72
C THR A 47 -1.07 26.91 13.90
N ASP A 48 -0.95 27.86 12.97
CA ASP A 48 -2.06 28.39 12.17
C ASP A 48 -2.22 27.56 10.89
N GLY A 49 -1.10 26.99 10.41
CA GLY A 49 -1.07 26.11 9.26
C GLY A 49 -1.04 26.84 7.92
N ILE A 50 -1.20 26.05 6.86
CA ILE A 50 -1.17 26.51 5.47
C ILE A 50 -2.53 26.25 4.86
N GLY A 51 -3.20 27.32 4.45
CA GLY A 51 -4.51 27.22 3.81
C GLY A 51 -4.45 26.43 2.51
N PHE A 52 -5.41 25.53 2.30
CA PHE A 52 -5.59 24.82 1.04
C PHE A 52 -7.06 24.47 0.79
N ASP A 53 -7.41 24.26 -0.47
CA ASP A 53 -8.76 23.85 -0.89
C ASP A 53 -8.85 22.32 -0.94
N ALA A 54 -9.46 21.73 0.09
CA ALA A 54 -9.58 20.28 0.24
C ALA A 54 -10.53 19.62 -0.77
N SER A 55 -11.35 20.39 -1.51
CA SER A 55 -12.23 19.82 -2.53
C SER A 55 -11.45 19.17 -3.68
N ASN A 56 -10.24 19.66 -3.96
CA ASN A 56 -9.33 19.09 -4.98
C ASN A 56 -8.67 17.77 -4.55
N TYR A 57 -8.89 17.34 -3.31
CA TYR A 57 -8.28 16.14 -2.74
C TYR A 57 -9.26 14.98 -2.56
N GLY A 58 -10.57 15.23 -2.73
CA GLY A 58 -11.61 14.20 -2.76
C GLY A 58 -12.32 13.91 -1.43
N TYR A 59 -11.99 14.60 -0.33
CA TYR A 59 -12.57 14.34 1.00
C TYR A 59 -13.30 15.54 1.66
N ALA A 60 -13.39 16.71 1.01
CA ALA A 60 -14.23 17.82 1.49
C ALA A 60 -15.30 18.21 0.47
N VAL A 61 -16.47 18.65 0.95
CA VAL A 61 -17.52 19.25 0.11
C VAL A 61 -17.14 20.67 -0.30
N VAL A 62 -17.52 21.09 -1.50
CA VAL A 62 -17.13 22.38 -2.10
C VAL A 62 -17.58 23.56 -1.24
N GLU A 63 -18.71 23.45 -0.56
CA GLU A 63 -19.30 24.53 0.23
C GLU A 63 -18.55 24.82 1.55
N LYS A 64 -17.63 23.93 1.98
CA LYS A 64 -16.78 24.08 3.17
C LYS A 64 -15.40 23.48 2.90
N SER A 65 -14.72 23.96 1.87
CA SER A 65 -13.48 23.35 1.39
C SER A 65 -12.19 23.98 1.92
N ASP A 66 -12.26 25.18 2.49
CA ASP A 66 -11.11 25.84 3.12
C ASP A 66 -10.68 25.08 4.38
N MET A 67 -9.48 24.52 4.31
CA MET A 67 -8.84 23.75 5.38
C MET A 67 -7.43 24.29 5.62
N VAL A 68 -6.81 23.89 6.72
CA VAL A 68 -5.41 24.20 6.99
C VAL A 68 -4.59 22.94 7.15
N PHE A 69 -3.42 22.93 6.54
CA PHE A 69 -2.43 21.89 6.71
C PHE A 69 -1.45 22.29 7.80
N ILE A 70 -1.31 21.44 8.82
CA ILE A 70 -0.35 21.61 9.90
C ILE A 70 0.81 20.63 9.66
N PRO A 71 2.02 21.12 9.31
CA PRO A 71 3.17 20.26 9.08
C PRO A 71 3.59 19.57 10.37
N ASP A 72 3.96 18.29 10.25
CA ASP A 72 4.54 17.53 11.34
C ASP A 72 6.07 17.66 11.29
N PRO A 73 6.71 18.35 12.26
CA PRO A 73 8.14 18.57 12.26
C PRO A 73 8.96 17.27 12.33
N ALA A 74 8.41 16.18 12.89
CA ALA A 74 9.11 14.89 12.93
C ALA A 74 9.36 14.30 11.53
N THR A 75 8.57 14.73 10.54
CA THR A 75 8.62 14.26 9.15
C THR A 75 9.54 15.11 8.27
N ALA A 76 10.19 16.14 8.83
CA ALA A 76 11.07 17.04 8.08
C ALA A 76 12.30 16.32 7.52
N GLN A 77 12.43 16.33 6.20
CA GLN A 77 13.52 15.70 5.44
C GLN A 77 13.97 16.57 4.27
N ILE A 78 15.26 16.57 3.96
CA ILE A 78 15.77 17.26 2.77
C ILE A 78 15.41 16.42 1.55
N ASP A 79 14.77 17.01 0.55
CA ASP A 79 14.40 16.31 -0.67
C ASP A 79 15.63 16.12 -1.59
N PRO A 80 16.08 14.88 -1.85
CA PRO A 80 17.31 14.63 -2.60
C PRO A 80 17.14 14.78 -4.11
N PHE A 81 15.91 14.97 -4.61
CA PHE A 81 15.59 15.03 -6.04
C PHE A 81 15.40 16.45 -6.55
N CYS A 82 15.28 17.43 -5.65
CA CYS A 82 15.12 18.84 -6.00
C CYS A 82 16.48 19.50 -6.28
N GLU A 83 16.64 20.14 -7.45
CA GLU A 83 17.84 20.93 -7.77
C GLU A 83 18.01 22.13 -6.80
N VAL A 84 16.90 22.77 -6.46
CA VAL A 84 16.86 23.80 -5.42
C VAL A 84 16.75 23.11 -4.07
N SER A 85 17.68 23.43 -3.16
CA SER A 85 17.68 22.88 -1.80
C SER A 85 16.32 23.09 -1.11
N THR A 86 15.62 21.98 -0.88
CA THR A 86 14.23 21.95 -0.45
C THR A 86 14.06 21.02 0.75
N LEU A 87 13.36 21.51 1.77
CA LEU A 87 12.95 20.70 2.93
C LEU A 87 11.49 20.27 2.73
N SER A 88 11.22 18.97 2.70
CA SER A 88 9.88 18.39 2.61
C SER A 88 9.35 17.99 3.98
N MET A 89 8.05 18.18 4.22
CA MET A 89 7.32 17.72 5.41
C MET A 89 5.96 17.15 5.02
N THR A 90 5.53 16.08 5.68
CA THR A 90 4.12 15.65 5.73
C THR A 90 3.48 16.19 7.01
N GLY A 91 2.19 15.94 7.22
CA GLY A 91 1.43 16.58 8.28
C GLY A 91 -0.05 16.27 8.21
N ASN A 92 -0.84 17.00 9.01
CA ASN A 92 -2.25 16.77 9.21
C ASN A 92 -3.09 17.85 8.53
N ALA A 93 -4.20 17.46 7.90
CA ALA A 93 -5.22 18.41 7.49
C ALA A 93 -6.20 18.67 8.65
N MET A 94 -6.57 19.92 8.83
CA MET A 94 -7.42 20.37 9.92
C MET A 94 -8.56 21.24 9.37
N ILE A 95 -9.71 21.11 10.02
CA ILE A 95 -10.83 22.02 9.86
C ILE A 95 -10.53 23.30 10.64
N ILE A 96 -10.72 24.44 9.97
CA ILE A 96 -10.57 25.77 10.57
C ILE A 96 -11.69 25.95 11.59
N ASP A 97 -11.32 26.13 12.86
CA ASP A 97 -12.26 26.24 13.98
C ASP A 97 -11.68 27.14 15.09
N TYR A 98 -12.53 27.64 15.99
CA TYR A 98 -12.15 28.57 17.06
C TYR A 98 -12.47 28.01 18.46
N PRO A 99 -11.56 28.09 19.45
CA PRO A 99 -10.26 28.79 19.44
C PRO A 99 -9.12 28.02 18.77
N HIS A 100 -9.31 26.74 18.45
CA HIS A 100 -8.29 25.89 17.86
C HIS A 100 -8.86 25.06 16.72
N ASN A 101 -8.05 24.85 15.68
CA ASN A 101 -8.37 23.94 14.59
C ASN A 101 -8.59 22.53 15.12
N ARG A 102 -9.44 21.76 14.45
CA ARG A 102 -9.73 20.36 14.78
C ARG A 102 -9.39 19.43 13.62
N PRO A 103 -9.03 18.16 13.86
CA PRO A 103 -8.68 17.24 12.79
C PRO A 103 -9.79 17.12 11.73
N LEU A 104 -9.40 17.12 10.45
CA LEU A 104 -10.28 16.68 9.37
C LEU A 104 -10.39 15.16 9.43
N ASP A 105 -11.55 14.66 9.84
CA ASP A 105 -11.86 13.24 10.06
C ASP A 105 -11.72 12.37 8.81
N GLN A 106 -11.81 12.96 7.61
CA GLN A 106 -11.67 12.25 6.34
C GLN A 106 -10.23 12.25 5.78
N TYR A 107 -9.30 12.97 6.42
CA TYR A 107 -7.92 13.06 5.93
C TYR A 107 -7.15 11.77 6.21
N PRO A 108 -6.47 11.16 5.21
CA PRO A 108 -5.81 9.86 5.34
C PRO A 108 -4.94 9.68 6.60
N ARG A 109 -4.05 10.64 6.87
CA ARG A 109 -3.18 10.57 8.06
C ARG A 109 -3.96 10.62 9.38
N ASN A 110 -5.02 11.43 9.44
CA ASN A 110 -5.85 11.55 10.64
C ASN A 110 -6.62 10.26 10.91
N ILE A 111 -7.08 9.54 9.88
CA ILE A 111 -7.75 8.24 10.03
C ILE A 111 -6.83 7.20 10.65
N VAL A 112 -5.57 7.15 10.22
CA VAL A 112 -4.59 6.23 10.81
C VAL A 112 -4.35 6.54 12.28
N LEU A 113 -4.21 7.82 12.63
CA LEU A 113 -4.05 8.24 14.03
C LEU A 113 -5.30 7.91 14.86
N ALA A 114 -6.50 8.07 14.28
CA ALA A 114 -7.76 7.69 14.92
C ALA A 114 -7.87 6.17 15.11
N ALA A 115 -7.43 5.36 14.15
CA ALA A 115 -7.41 3.90 14.26
C ALA A 115 -6.45 3.43 15.37
N GLU A 116 -5.24 4.02 15.45
CA GLU A 116 -4.31 3.73 16.54
C GLU A 116 -4.88 4.16 17.90
N GLN A 117 -5.61 5.29 17.96
CA GLN A 117 -6.27 5.71 19.19
C GLN A 117 -7.40 4.76 19.59
N TYR A 118 -8.24 4.33 18.65
CA TYR A 118 -9.27 3.34 18.89
C TYR A 118 -8.68 2.03 19.44
N MET A 119 -7.59 1.53 18.85
CA MET A 119 -6.87 0.37 19.36
C MET A 119 -6.46 0.55 20.83
N ARG A 120 -5.87 1.70 21.19
CA ARG A 120 -5.51 1.99 22.58
C ARG A 120 -6.73 2.02 23.50
N ASP A 121 -7.83 2.62 23.05
CA ASP A 121 -9.07 2.75 23.82
C ASP A 121 -9.74 1.38 24.08
N THR A 122 -9.58 0.41 23.17
CA THR A 122 -10.05 -0.98 23.38
C THR A 122 -9.24 -1.72 24.46
N GLY A 123 -8.02 -1.27 24.73
CA GLY A 123 -7.07 -1.93 25.63
C GLY A 123 -6.50 -3.26 25.10
N ILE A 124 -6.74 -3.61 23.83
CA ILE A 124 -6.20 -4.82 23.20
C ILE A 124 -4.68 -4.72 23.01
N ALA A 125 -4.22 -3.57 22.50
CA ALA A 125 -2.83 -3.28 22.18
C ALA A 125 -2.58 -1.76 22.24
N ASP A 126 -1.32 -1.34 22.26
CA ASP A 126 -0.95 0.09 22.18
C ASP A 126 -0.22 0.46 20.89
N THR A 127 0.36 -0.55 20.23
CA THR A 127 1.19 -0.38 19.03
C THR A 127 0.90 -1.49 18.03
N MET A 128 0.68 -1.11 16.78
CA MET A 128 0.70 -2.03 15.65
C MET A 128 1.99 -1.79 14.86
N LEU A 129 2.80 -2.85 14.72
CA LEU A 129 3.95 -2.87 13.84
C LEU A 129 3.54 -3.48 12.50
N ILE A 130 3.94 -2.85 11.40
CA ILE A 130 3.71 -3.34 10.05
C ILE A 130 5.00 -3.38 9.23
N LEU A 131 5.03 -4.30 8.27
CA LEU A 131 6.04 -4.37 7.22
C LEU A 131 5.31 -4.61 5.89
N PRO A 132 5.14 -3.57 5.06
CA PRO A 132 4.67 -3.71 3.69
C PRO A 132 5.83 -4.08 2.75
N GLU A 133 5.74 -5.21 2.07
CA GLU A 133 6.66 -5.60 0.98
C GLU A 133 6.25 -4.85 -0.29
N PHE A 134 7.16 -4.16 -0.99
CA PHE A 134 6.81 -3.37 -2.17
C PHE A 134 7.30 -4.01 -3.45
N GLU A 135 6.43 -4.72 -4.15
CA GLU A 135 6.71 -5.20 -5.50
C GLU A 135 6.43 -4.09 -6.53
N PHE A 136 7.30 -3.95 -7.54
CA PHE A 136 7.16 -2.96 -8.61
C PHE A 136 7.86 -3.41 -9.89
N TYR A 137 7.54 -2.77 -11.00
CA TYR A 137 8.25 -2.95 -12.27
C TYR A 137 9.11 -1.74 -12.61
N LEU A 138 10.26 -1.99 -13.25
CA LEU A 138 11.08 -0.97 -13.91
C LEU A 138 11.12 -1.24 -15.41
N PHE A 139 10.58 -0.31 -16.19
CA PHE A 139 10.59 -0.34 -17.65
C PHE A 139 11.58 0.68 -18.21
N ASP A 140 12.14 0.37 -19.38
CA ASP A 140 12.93 1.30 -20.18
C ASP A 140 12.00 2.21 -21.00
N ASP A 141 10.94 1.64 -21.59
CA ASP A 141 9.95 2.36 -22.38
C ASP A 141 8.52 1.98 -21.98
N VAL A 142 7.65 2.98 -21.86
CA VAL A 142 6.22 2.82 -21.57
C VAL A 142 5.42 3.85 -22.35
N ALA A 143 4.44 3.40 -23.13
CA ALA A 143 3.51 4.27 -23.84
C ALA A 143 2.11 3.63 -23.91
N TRP A 144 1.07 4.46 -23.95
CA TRP A 144 -0.31 4.00 -24.11
C TRP A 144 -1.16 5.03 -24.85
N LYS A 145 -2.27 4.57 -25.41
CA LYS A 145 -3.28 5.40 -26.07
C LYS A 145 -4.67 4.85 -25.83
N VAL A 146 -5.61 5.75 -25.54
CA VAL A 146 -7.05 5.46 -25.43
C VAL A 146 -7.77 6.52 -26.24
N ALA A 147 -8.06 6.23 -27.51
CA ALA A 147 -8.69 7.14 -28.45
C ALA A 147 -9.75 6.39 -29.30
N PRO A 148 -10.74 7.09 -29.88
CA PRO A 148 -11.80 6.46 -30.67
C PRO A 148 -11.30 5.57 -31.82
N ASN A 149 -10.12 5.85 -32.38
CA ASN A 149 -9.54 5.13 -33.50
C ASN A 149 -8.31 4.27 -33.13
N GLU A 150 -7.86 4.29 -31.87
CA GLU A 150 -6.65 3.57 -31.44
C GLU A 150 -6.64 3.39 -29.92
N ILE A 151 -6.58 2.12 -29.48
CA ILE A 151 -6.51 1.75 -28.07
C ILE A 151 -5.39 0.72 -27.91
N GLY A 152 -4.43 0.97 -27.03
CA GLY A 152 -3.33 0.04 -26.80
C GLY A 152 -2.27 0.58 -25.84
N MET A 153 -1.32 -0.29 -25.52
CA MET A 153 -0.14 0.04 -24.72
C MET A 153 1.08 -0.74 -25.23
N SER A 154 2.26 -0.17 -25.03
CA SER A 154 3.55 -0.82 -25.26
C SER A 154 4.43 -0.62 -24.03
N LEU A 155 5.03 -1.71 -23.58
CA LEU A 155 5.95 -1.74 -22.45
C LEU A 155 7.22 -2.44 -22.91
N ASP A 156 8.38 -1.92 -22.55
CA ASP A 156 9.63 -2.62 -22.78
C ASP A 156 10.57 -2.53 -21.58
N ALA A 157 11.28 -3.64 -21.36
CA ALA A 157 12.41 -3.72 -20.45
C ALA A 157 13.51 -4.48 -21.18
N GLU A 158 14.71 -3.94 -21.17
CA GLU A 158 15.84 -4.43 -21.97
C GLU A 158 16.18 -5.90 -21.69
N GLN A 159 15.90 -6.37 -20.47
CA GLN A 159 16.13 -7.75 -20.01
C GLN A 159 14.99 -8.73 -20.35
N ALA A 160 13.85 -8.25 -20.85
CA ALA A 160 12.66 -9.06 -21.07
C ALA A 160 12.88 -10.10 -22.18
N HIS A 161 12.20 -11.25 -22.04
CA HIS A 161 12.36 -12.41 -22.93
C HIS A 161 12.04 -12.11 -24.40
N TRP A 162 11.15 -11.16 -24.68
CA TRP A 162 10.80 -10.74 -26.04
C TRP A 162 11.89 -9.92 -26.74
N ASN A 163 12.97 -9.53 -26.05
CA ASN A 163 14.11 -8.82 -26.64
C ASN A 163 15.27 -9.74 -27.07
N GLY A 164 15.07 -11.06 -27.02
CA GLY A 164 16.10 -12.04 -27.32
C GLY A 164 16.60 -12.05 -28.77
N ASP A 165 15.80 -11.57 -29.70
CA ASP A 165 16.07 -11.52 -31.15
C ASP A 165 16.44 -10.12 -31.66
N ILE A 166 16.20 -9.05 -30.88
CA ILE A 166 16.41 -7.66 -31.31
C ILE A 166 17.76 -7.11 -30.86
N ASN A 167 18.19 -7.41 -29.62
CA ASN A 167 19.33 -6.73 -28.99
C ASN A 167 20.65 -7.51 -29.01
N GLY A 168 20.64 -8.80 -29.40
CA GLY A 168 21.83 -9.61 -29.68
C GLY A 168 22.83 -9.80 -28.54
N ARG A 169 22.51 -9.39 -27.30
CA ARG A 169 23.43 -9.38 -26.14
C ARG A 169 23.39 -10.66 -25.29
N GLY A 170 22.39 -11.53 -25.47
CA GLY A 170 22.25 -12.79 -24.74
C GLY A 170 21.93 -12.67 -23.23
N VAL A 171 21.87 -11.46 -22.68
CA VAL A 171 21.54 -11.18 -21.27
C VAL A 171 20.03 -10.98 -21.14
N ILE A 172 19.30 -12.07 -21.31
CA ILE A 172 17.83 -12.11 -21.37
C ILE A 172 17.31 -12.97 -20.23
N VAL A 173 16.29 -12.46 -19.55
CA VAL A 173 15.65 -13.16 -18.44
C VAL A 173 14.45 -13.93 -18.98
N PRO A 174 14.37 -15.27 -18.76
CA PRO A 174 13.21 -16.05 -19.15
C PRO A 174 11.93 -15.55 -18.49
N ARG A 175 10.78 -15.81 -19.13
CA ARG A 175 9.46 -15.55 -18.54
C ARG A 175 9.36 -16.22 -17.16
N GLN A 176 8.97 -15.45 -16.14
CA GLN A 176 8.92 -15.86 -14.73
C GLN A 176 10.24 -16.38 -14.12
N GLY A 177 11.37 -16.13 -14.78
CA GLY A 177 12.70 -16.61 -14.37
C GLY A 177 13.56 -15.57 -13.68
N HIS A 178 12.98 -14.48 -13.17
CA HIS A 178 13.73 -13.33 -12.66
C HIS A 178 14.03 -13.39 -11.16
N TYR A 179 13.35 -14.25 -10.40
CA TYR A 179 13.47 -14.32 -8.95
C TYR A 179 14.91 -14.56 -8.47
N HIS A 180 15.45 -13.65 -7.65
CA HIS A 180 16.79 -13.74 -7.04
C HIS A 180 17.96 -13.95 -8.02
N ILE A 181 17.82 -13.58 -9.29
CA ILE A 181 18.92 -13.71 -10.24
C ILE A 181 20.05 -12.72 -9.95
N ALA A 182 21.27 -13.09 -10.31
CA ALA A 182 22.45 -12.25 -10.13
C ALA A 182 22.85 -11.52 -11.42
N LYS A 183 23.79 -10.58 -11.31
CA LYS A 183 24.50 -10.02 -12.47
C LYS A 183 25.14 -11.16 -13.29
N PRO A 184 25.14 -11.08 -14.64
CA PRO A 184 24.75 -9.92 -15.45
C PRO A 184 23.24 -9.82 -15.76
N LEU A 185 22.43 -10.82 -15.40
CA LEU A 185 21.00 -10.83 -15.74
C LEU A 185 20.19 -9.81 -14.91
N ASP A 186 20.60 -9.52 -13.67
CA ASP A 186 20.08 -8.39 -12.89
C ASP A 186 20.76 -7.07 -13.31
N ARG A 187 20.08 -6.33 -14.20
CA ARG A 187 20.62 -5.10 -14.79
C ARG A 187 20.28 -3.83 -14.02
N THR A 188 19.35 -3.89 -13.07
CA THR A 188 18.88 -2.72 -12.32
C THR A 188 19.40 -2.67 -10.89
N TYR A 189 20.33 -3.56 -10.51
CA TYR A 189 20.92 -3.65 -9.18
C TYR A 189 21.34 -2.27 -8.62
N GLU A 190 22.11 -1.47 -9.39
CA GLU A 190 22.58 -0.16 -8.92
C GLU A 190 21.44 0.81 -8.64
N CYS A 191 20.40 0.81 -9.48
CA CYS A 191 19.21 1.63 -9.31
C CYS A 191 18.50 1.26 -8.00
N ARG A 192 18.32 -0.05 -7.74
CA ARG A 192 17.69 -0.53 -6.50
C ARG A 192 18.55 -0.30 -5.26
N SER A 193 19.87 -0.44 -5.36
CA SER A 193 20.77 -0.12 -4.26
C SER A 193 20.73 1.37 -3.93
N GLU A 194 20.69 2.28 -4.91
CA GLU A 194 20.49 3.71 -4.63
C GLU A 194 19.12 3.97 -3.99
N MET A 195 18.03 3.34 -4.47
CA MET A 195 16.72 3.45 -3.82
C MET A 195 16.79 3.11 -2.34
N CYS A 196 17.41 1.98 -1.97
CA CYS A 196 17.56 1.57 -0.57
C CYS A 196 18.41 2.56 0.24
N LEU A 197 19.52 3.06 -0.31
CA LEU A 197 20.36 4.05 0.37
C LEU A 197 19.60 5.35 0.64
N ARG A 198 18.80 5.83 -0.33
CA ARG A 198 17.94 7.01 -0.14
C ARG A 198 16.86 6.79 0.91
N MET A 199 16.29 5.60 0.98
CA MET A 199 15.33 5.24 2.02
C MET A 199 15.97 5.24 3.41
N GLU A 200 17.18 4.67 3.55
CA GLU A 200 17.94 4.70 4.81
C GLU A 200 18.31 6.14 5.21
N GLU A 201 18.74 6.97 4.26
CA GLU A 201 18.99 8.43 4.47
C GLU A 201 17.72 9.15 4.95
N ALA A 202 16.56 8.74 4.44
CA ALA A 202 15.23 9.20 4.85
C ALA A 202 14.74 8.60 6.18
N GLY A 203 15.56 7.79 6.87
CA GLY A 203 15.22 7.17 8.14
C GLY A 203 14.22 6.01 8.02
N ILE A 204 14.13 5.38 6.85
CA ILE A 204 13.33 4.18 6.59
C ILE A 204 14.29 2.98 6.51
N PRO A 205 14.39 2.17 7.58
CA PRO A 205 15.29 1.04 7.58
C PRO A 205 14.85 -0.01 6.56
N ILE A 206 15.76 -0.42 5.69
CA ILE A 206 15.55 -1.42 4.66
C ILE A 206 16.12 -2.76 5.10
N LYS A 207 15.36 -3.82 4.84
CA LYS A 207 15.76 -5.21 5.11
C LYS A 207 16.57 -5.75 3.94
N TYR A 208 16.03 -5.66 2.72
CA TYR A 208 16.73 -6.01 1.48
C TYR A 208 15.97 -5.53 0.24
N HIS A 209 16.59 -5.69 -0.94
CA HIS A 209 15.97 -5.59 -2.25
C HIS A 209 16.36 -6.79 -3.12
N HIS A 210 15.49 -7.22 -4.04
CA HIS A 210 15.82 -8.29 -4.98
C HIS A 210 15.02 -8.24 -6.28
N PRO A 211 15.48 -8.93 -7.34
CA PRO A 211 14.64 -9.33 -8.46
C PRO A 211 13.48 -10.23 -8.01
N GLU A 212 12.30 -9.92 -8.51
CA GLU A 212 11.06 -10.68 -8.29
C GLU A 212 10.75 -11.62 -9.46
N VAL A 213 9.67 -12.39 -9.38
CA VAL A 213 9.34 -13.46 -10.35
C VAL A 213 9.24 -12.95 -11.79
N GLY A 214 8.59 -11.80 -12.03
CA GLY A 214 8.34 -11.24 -13.36
C GLY A 214 9.62 -10.98 -14.18
N GLY A 215 9.74 -11.71 -15.30
CA GLY A 215 10.86 -11.67 -16.25
C GLY A 215 11.14 -10.27 -16.80
N ALA A 216 10.07 -9.51 -17.02
CA ALA A 216 10.10 -8.20 -17.65
C ALA A 216 10.44 -7.05 -16.69
N GLY A 217 11.24 -7.30 -15.65
CA GLY A 217 11.74 -6.24 -14.77
C GLY A 217 10.91 -6.02 -13.51
N GLN A 218 10.42 -7.09 -12.88
CA GLN A 218 9.79 -7.02 -11.57
C GLN A 218 10.82 -7.05 -10.43
N PHE A 219 10.64 -6.24 -9.41
CA PHE A 219 11.53 -6.15 -8.25
C PHE A 219 10.74 -5.98 -6.96
N GLU A 220 11.39 -6.26 -5.84
CA GLU A 220 10.86 -5.97 -4.50
C GLU A 220 11.87 -5.21 -3.65
N ILE A 221 11.37 -4.29 -2.84
CA ILE A 221 12.08 -3.67 -1.71
C ILE A 221 11.27 -3.91 -0.44
N GLU A 222 11.92 -4.47 0.58
CA GLU A 222 11.30 -4.71 1.88
C GLU A 222 11.87 -3.74 2.94
N PRO A 223 11.04 -2.90 3.59
CA PRO A 223 11.42 -2.19 4.80
C PRO A 223 11.49 -3.17 5.99
N LYS A 224 11.97 -2.69 7.14
CA LYS A 224 11.81 -3.39 8.43
C LYS A 224 10.43 -3.11 9.03
N LEU A 225 10.06 -3.89 10.05
CA LEU A 225 8.87 -3.61 10.86
C LEU A 225 8.97 -2.21 11.49
N GLY A 226 7.89 -1.44 11.38
CA GLY A 226 7.78 -0.11 11.98
C GLY A 226 6.35 0.18 12.45
N GLU A 227 6.19 1.20 13.29
CA GLU A 227 4.86 1.64 13.75
C GLU A 227 3.96 2.00 12.56
N MET A 228 2.69 1.59 12.62
CA MET A 228 1.72 1.70 11.53
C MET A 228 1.63 3.10 10.92
N SER A 229 1.45 4.14 11.74
CA SER A 229 1.40 5.53 11.28
C SER A 229 2.67 5.98 10.55
N LYS A 230 3.84 5.68 11.11
CA LYS A 230 5.14 5.99 10.49
C LYS A 230 5.33 5.22 9.19
N MET A 231 4.86 3.98 9.12
CA MET A 231 4.94 3.17 7.91
C MET A 231 3.95 3.62 6.83
N ALA A 232 2.83 4.27 7.18
CA ALA A 232 1.96 4.92 6.20
C ALA A 232 2.65 6.13 5.54
N ASP A 233 3.29 7.00 6.34
CA ASP A 233 4.15 8.09 5.84
C ASP A 233 5.32 7.53 5.00
N ALA A 234 6.01 6.50 5.51
CA ALA A 234 7.12 5.86 4.81
C ALA A 234 6.71 5.22 3.49
N THR A 235 5.52 4.61 3.40
CA THR A 235 5.02 3.99 2.16
C THR A 235 4.93 5.03 1.04
N MET A 236 4.40 6.22 1.36
CA MET A 236 4.32 7.30 0.38
C MET A 236 5.71 7.78 -0.05
N LEU A 237 6.64 7.90 0.89
CA LEU A 237 8.02 8.31 0.61
C LEU A 237 8.79 7.25 -0.19
N ILE A 238 8.59 5.96 0.09
CA ILE A 238 9.17 4.84 -0.67
C ILE A 238 8.73 4.92 -2.13
N LYS A 239 7.43 5.09 -2.39
CA LYS A 239 6.91 5.27 -3.76
C LYS A 239 7.57 6.47 -4.45
N TYR A 240 7.68 7.59 -3.76
CA TYR A 240 8.34 8.80 -4.27
C TYR A 240 9.83 8.55 -4.60
N ILE A 241 10.58 7.91 -3.71
CA ILE A 241 12.00 7.58 -3.92
C ILE A 241 12.17 6.62 -5.10
N ILE A 242 11.33 5.58 -5.19
CA ILE A 242 11.40 4.60 -6.28
C ILE A 242 11.15 5.28 -7.63
N HIS A 243 10.09 6.09 -7.75
CA HIS A 243 9.79 6.78 -9.01
C HIS A 243 10.91 7.74 -9.43
N ASN A 244 11.41 8.59 -8.53
CA ASN A 244 12.42 9.59 -8.88
C ASN A 244 13.80 8.96 -9.14
N THR A 245 14.20 7.95 -8.35
CA THR A 245 15.44 7.21 -8.60
C THR A 245 15.36 6.45 -9.92
N ALA A 246 14.22 5.83 -10.25
CA ALA A 246 14.06 5.18 -11.55
C ALA A 246 14.28 6.17 -12.72
N LEU A 247 13.68 7.35 -12.65
CA LEU A 247 13.85 8.41 -13.66
C LEU A 247 15.31 8.84 -13.81
N LYS A 248 16.04 8.98 -12.70
CA LYS A 248 17.48 9.28 -12.72
C LYS A 248 18.30 8.24 -13.51
N TYR A 249 17.86 6.97 -13.48
CA TYR A 249 18.48 5.88 -14.23
C TYR A 249 17.89 5.68 -15.64
N GLY A 250 17.08 6.62 -16.13
CA GLY A 250 16.44 6.53 -17.45
C GLY A 250 15.36 5.45 -17.52
N LYS A 251 14.70 5.15 -16.40
CA LYS A 251 13.66 4.12 -16.29
C LYS A 251 12.36 4.71 -15.77
N SER A 252 11.25 4.03 -16.07
CA SER A 252 9.94 4.31 -15.50
C SER A 252 9.54 3.21 -14.52
N ALA A 253 9.36 3.58 -13.24
CA ALA A 253 8.84 2.65 -12.24
C ALA A 253 7.30 2.63 -12.25
N THR A 254 6.70 1.47 -11.95
CA THR A 254 5.27 1.35 -11.69
C THR A 254 4.98 0.32 -10.60
N PHE A 255 4.02 0.66 -9.74
CA PHE A 255 3.45 -0.21 -8.71
C PHE A 255 2.11 -0.81 -9.13
N MET A 256 1.76 -0.68 -10.41
CA MET A 256 0.52 -1.20 -10.96
C MET A 256 0.43 -2.72 -10.69
N PRO A 257 -0.72 -3.26 -10.23
CA PRO A 257 -0.81 -4.65 -9.80
C PRO A 257 -0.52 -5.66 -10.90
N LYS A 258 -0.86 -5.35 -12.15
CA LYS A 258 -0.67 -6.21 -13.31
C LYS A 258 -0.30 -5.38 -14.54
N PRO A 259 0.98 -4.98 -14.68
CA PRO A 259 1.42 -4.22 -15.84
C PRO A 259 1.66 -5.13 -17.05
N VAL A 260 2.14 -6.37 -16.84
CA VAL A 260 2.48 -7.32 -17.91
C VAL A 260 1.52 -8.51 -17.93
N TYR A 261 0.83 -8.70 -19.06
CA TYR A 261 -0.03 -9.86 -19.26
C TYR A 261 0.79 -11.17 -19.26
N GLY A 262 0.33 -12.16 -18.49
CA GLY A 262 0.97 -13.47 -18.43
C GLY A 262 2.26 -13.55 -17.58
N GLU A 263 2.66 -12.48 -16.90
CA GLU A 263 3.73 -12.51 -15.89
C GLU A 263 3.18 -12.32 -14.48
N ALA A 264 4.03 -12.43 -13.45
CA ALA A 264 3.63 -12.14 -12.08
C ALA A 264 3.14 -10.68 -11.95
N GLY A 265 2.26 -10.43 -10.97
CA GLY A 265 1.77 -9.09 -10.67
C GLY A 265 2.49 -8.52 -9.46
N SER A 266 2.35 -7.21 -9.22
CA SER A 266 2.92 -6.50 -8.06
C SER A 266 1.94 -6.46 -6.89
N GLY A 267 2.29 -7.08 -5.78
CA GLY A 267 1.63 -6.99 -4.49
C GLY A 267 2.18 -5.92 -3.56
N MET A 268 1.46 -5.71 -2.47
CA MET A 268 1.94 -5.02 -1.27
C MET A 268 1.65 -5.88 -0.05
N HIS A 269 2.43 -6.95 0.18
CA HIS A 269 2.14 -7.87 1.27
C HIS A 269 2.36 -7.18 2.62
N VAL A 270 1.34 -7.16 3.46
CA VAL A 270 1.39 -6.43 4.75
C VAL A 270 1.56 -7.43 5.88
N HIS A 271 2.74 -7.46 6.48
CA HIS A 271 2.97 -8.19 7.72
C HIS A 271 2.50 -7.36 8.91
N MET A 272 1.89 -8.01 9.90
CA MET A 272 1.26 -7.33 11.03
C MET A 272 1.59 -8.01 12.36
N LEU A 273 1.91 -7.19 13.36
CA LEU A 273 2.19 -7.61 14.74
C LEU A 273 1.65 -6.57 15.71
N LEU A 274 0.97 -7.00 16.77
CA LEU A 274 0.52 -6.13 17.86
C LEU A 274 1.44 -6.23 19.08
N LEU A 275 1.71 -5.08 19.70
CA LEU A 275 2.38 -4.96 20.99
C LEU A 275 1.44 -4.35 22.03
N LYS A 276 1.63 -4.78 23.28
CA LYS A 276 1.01 -4.17 24.45
C LYS A 276 2.06 -4.06 25.55
N ASP A 277 2.28 -2.84 26.05
CA ASP A 277 3.29 -2.51 27.06
C ASP A 277 4.70 -3.03 26.68
N GLY A 278 4.99 -3.04 25.37
CA GLY A 278 6.26 -3.55 24.81
C GLY A 278 6.31 -5.07 24.55
N GLU A 279 5.28 -5.83 24.94
CA GLU A 279 5.23 -7.28 24.77
C GLU A 279 4.38 -7.72 23.57
N PRO A 280 4.76 -8.79 22.84
CA PRO A 280 4.06 -9.23 21.64
C PRO A 280 2.74 -9.93 21.97
N VAL A 281 1.62 -9.33 21.53
CA VAL A 281 0.27 -9.88 21.72
C VAL A 281 0.06 -11.16 20.93
N PHE A 282 0.72 -11.28 19.78
CA PHE A 282 0.53 -12.40 18.83
C PHE A 282 1.35 -13.65 19.12
N SER A 283 2.16 -13.67 20.18
CA SER A 283 3.08 -14.78 20.45
C SER A 283 2.51 -15.77 21.46
N ASP A 284 2.46 -17.06 21.11
CA ASP A 284 2.21 -18.16 22.05
C ASP A 284 2.92 -19.43 21.56
N ASP A 285 3.85 -19.97 22.35
CA ASP A 285 4.61 -21.18 21.96
C ASP A 285 3.74 -22.41 21.69
N ASN A 286 2.55 -22.48 22.28
CA ASN A 286 1.64 -23.63 22.16
C ASN A 286 0.57 -23.45 21.08
N GLY A 287 0.41 -22.24 20.56
CA GLY A 287 -0.56 -21.94 19.52
C GLY A 287 -0.14 -22.51 18.17
N TYR A 288 -1.10 -22.68 17.27
CA TYR A 288 -0.80 -23.09 15.89
C TYR A 288 0.18 -22.07 15.27
N SER A 289 1.29 -22.58 14.75
CA SER A 289 2.42 -21.78 14.23
C SER A 289 2.96 -20.73 15.19
N HIS A 290 2.91 -21.06 16.47
CA HIS A 290 3.35 -20.23 17.59
C HIS A 290 2.61 -18.90 17.73
N LEU A 291 1.40 -18.81 17.17
CA LEU A 291 0.55 -17.63 17.27
C LEU A 291 -0.49 -17.79 18.37
N SER A 292 -0.68 -16.73 19.16
CA SER A 292 -1.68 -16.65 20.22
C SER A 292 -3.10 -16.72 19.69
N ARG A 293 -4.07 -16.91 20.58
CA ARG A 293 -5.49 -16.92 20.20
C ARG A 293 -5.94 -15.55 19.69
N GLU A 294 -5.42 -14.47 20.25
CA GLU A 294 -5.66 -13.10 19.80
C GLU A 294 -5.16 -12.89 18.36
N ALA A 295 -4.01 -13.47 17.98
CA ALA A 295 -3.56 -13.45 16.59
C ALA A 295 -4.52 -14.20 15.67
N HIS A 296 -5.03 -15.37 16.09
CA HIS A 296 -6.00 -16.13 15.32
C HIS A 296 -7.32 -15.37 15.16
N TRP A 297 -7.82 -14.73 16.23
CA TRP A 297 -9.01 -13.89 16.14
C TRP A 297 -8.81 -12.67 15.26
N PHE A 298 -7.64 -12.03 15.31
CA PHE A 298 -7.31 -10.94 14.39
C PHE A 298 -7.34 -11.43 12.93
N MET A 299 -6.73 -12.58 12.63
CA MET A 299 -6.82 -13.20 11.30
C MET A 299 -8.28 -13.53 10.93
N GLY A 300 -9.09 -13.99 11.87
CA GLY A 300 -10.50 -14.27 11.66
C GLY A 300 -11.30 -13.02 11.29
N GLY A 301 -11.03 -11.88 11.92
CA GLY A 301 -11.61 -10.59 11.54
C GLY A 301 -11.21 -10.16 10.12
N LEU A 302 -9.93 -10.28 9.78
CA LEU A 302 -9.45 -10.01 8.41
C LEU A 302 -10.15 -10.90 7.37
N LEU A 303 -10.29 -12.21 7.64
CA LEU A 303 -10.93 -13.15 6.73
C LEU A 303 -12.44 -12.93 6.62
N LYS A 304 -13.09 -12.59 7.74
CA LYS A 304 -14.52 -12.25 7.78
C LYS A 304 -14.86 -11.07 6.87
N HIS A 305 -14.01 -10.04 6.89
CA HIS A 305 -14.20 -8.79 6.15
C HIS A 305 -13.40 -8.72 4.85
N ILE A 306 -12.83 -9.84 4.37
CA ILE A 306 -11.84 -9.77 3.27
C ILE A 306 -12.44 -9.23 1.96
N HIS A 307 -13.73 -9.47 1.71
CA HIS A 307 -14.39 -8.97 0.49
C HIS A 307 -14.58 -7.45 0.52
N SER A 308 -14.99 -6.88 1.65
CA SER A 308 -15.13 -5.42 1.84
C SER A 308 -13.76 -4.75 1.91
N LEU A 309 -12.79 -5.38 2.58
CA LEU A 309 -11.39 -4.94 2.60
C LEU A 309 -10.79 -4.80 1.20
N CYS A 310 -11.08 -5.73 0.28
CA CYS A 310 -10.61 -5.63 -1.11
C CYS A 310 -10.98 -4.31 -1.80
N ALA A 311 -12.08 -3.64 -1.43
CA ALA A 311 -12.41 -2.33 -2.00
C ALA A 311 -11.42 -1.23 -1.60
N ILE A 312 -10.75 -1.38 -0.44
CA ILE A 312 -9.80 -0.42 0.12
C ILE A 312 -8.35 -0.86 -0.16
N THR A 313 -8.05 -2.15 -0.04
CA THR A 313 -6.70 -2.72 -0.20
C THR A 313 -6.35 -2.99 -1.67
N ASN A 314 -7.34 -3.10 -2.54
CA ASN A 314 -7.21 -3.38 -3.98
C ASN A 314 -8.07 -2.42 -4.83
N PRO A 315 -7.97 -1.08 -4.66
CA PRO A 315 -8.97 -0.13 -5.14
C PRO A 315 -8.80 0.27 -6.62
N SER A 316 -8.38 -0.66 -7.48
CA SER A 316 -8.26 -0.43 -8.92
C SER A 316 -8.83 -1.59 -9.73
N THR A 317 -9.32 -1.33 -10.93
CA THR A 317 -9.76 -2.39 -11.85
C THR A 317 -8.60 -3.31 -12.31
N ASN A 318 -7.36 -2.82 -12.19
CA ASN A 318 -6.14 -3.57 -12.50
C ASN A 318 -5.73 -4.52 -11.36
N SER A 319 -6.08 -4.21 -10.10
CA SER A 319 -5.90 -5.11 -8.95
C SER A 319 -6.52 -6.48 -9.19
N PHE A 320 -7.72 -6.51 -9.77
CA PHE A 320 -8.44 -7.74 -10.11
C PHE A 320 -7.94 -8.44 -11.38
N LYS A 321 -6.92 -7.89 -12.06
CA LYS A 321 -6.11 -8.59 -13.07
C LYS A 321 -4.90 -9.30 -12.45
N ARG A 322 -4.49 -8.89 -11.24
CA ARG A 322 -3.51 -9.59 -10.40
C ARG A 322 -4.14 -10.74 -9.62
N LEU A 323 -5.30 -10.50 -8.99
CA LEU A 323 -6.03 -11.48 -8.17
C LEU A 323 -6.75 -12.54 -9.01
N VAL A 324 -5.98 -13.25 -9.84
CA VAL A 324 -6.43 -14.38 -10.66
C VAL A 324 -5.54 -15.60 -10.39
N PRO A 325 -6.06 -16.83 -10.49
CA PRO A 325 -5.24 -18.03 -10.23
C PRO A 325 -4.00 -18.12 -11.14
N GLY A 326 -2.88 -18.62 -10.60
CA GLY A 326 -1.72 -19.07 -11.40
C GLY A 326 -0.46 -18.20 -11.37
N PHE A 327 -0.41 -17.10 -10.61
CA PHE A 327 0.73 -16.16 -10.58
C PHE A 327 1.19 -15.79 -9.16
N GLU A 328 1.17 -16.73 -8.21
CA GLU A 328 1.46 -16.51 -6.77
C GLU A 328 0.57 -15.49 -6.04
N ALA A 329 -0.39 -14.87 -6.73
CA ALA A 329 -1.41 -14.03 -6.15
C ALA A 329 -2.40 -14.87 -5.31
N PRO A 330 -2.75 -14.43 -4.09
CA PRO A 330 -3.72 -15.14 -3.27
C PRO A 330 -5.10 -14.98 -3.87
N VAL A 331 -5.78 -16.08 -4.15
CA VAL A 331 -7.18 -16.06 -4.59
C VAL A 331 -8.11 -16.81 -3.64
N THR A 332 -7.56 -17.59 -2.71
CA THR A 332 -8.32 -18.34 -1.73
C THR A 332 -8.37 -17.61 -0.40
N VAL A 333 -9.58 -17.39 0.10
CA VAL A 333 -9.84 -16.93 1.46
C VAL A 333 -9.45 -18.04 2.42
N GLY A 334 -8.38 -17.79 3.18
CA GLY A 334 -7.89 -18.71 4.20
C GLY A 334 -6.53 -18.32 4.74
N TYR A 335 -6.07 -19.13 5.70
CA TYR A 335 -4.75 -18.97 6.31
C TYR A 335 -3.99 -20.29 6.31
N ALA A 336 -2.65 -20.19 6.22
CA ALA A 336 -1.78 -21.35 6.26
C ALA A 336 -0.33 -20.96 6.61
N THR A 337 0.44 -21.94 7.06
CA THR A 337 1.85 -21.74 7.38
C THR A 337 2.71 -21.95 6.15
N SER A 338 3.56 -20.97 5.82
CA SER A 338 4.45 -20.97 4.65
C SER A 338 3.78 -21.05 3.27
N ASN A 339 2.51 -21.42 3.17
CA ASN A 339 1.78 -21.55 1.92
C ASN A 339 1.44 -20.18 1.32
N ARG A 340 1.84 -19.96 0.06
CA ARG A 340 1.64 -18.70 -0.68
C ARG A 340 0.29 -18.59 -1.40
N SER A 341 -0.52 -19.65 -1.39
CA SER A 341 -1.83 -19.69 -2.08
C SER A 341 -3.00 -19.19 -1.24
N ALA A 342 -2.86 -19.16 0.08
CA ALA A 342 -3.82 -18.58 1.02
C ALA A 342 -3.63 -17.06 1.11
N VAL A 343 -4.72 -16.32 1.35
CA VAL A 343 -4.66 -14.85 1.49
C VAL A 343 -3.87 -14.40 2.71
N ILE A 344 -3.91 -15.17 3.80
CA ILE A 344 -3.04 -14.98 4.96
C ILE A 344 -1.98 -16.07 4.97
N ARG A 345 -0.70 -15.66 5.05
CA ARG A 345 0.43 -16.56 5.25
C ARG A 345 1.09 -16.30 6.60
N ILE A 346 1.44 -17.36 7.30
CA ILE A 346 2.25 -17.29 8.52
C ILE A 346 3.71 -17.65 8.17
N PRO A 347 4.66 -16.70 8.24
CA PRO A 347 6.05 -16.97 7.90
C PRO A 347 6.74 -17.86 8.95
N ALA A 348 7.03 -19.12 8.60
CA ALA A 348 7.66 -20.08 9.54
C ALA A 348 9.07 -19.69 10.03
N TYR A 349 9.73 -18.73 9.36
CA TYR A 349 11.03 -18.21 9.78
C TYR A 349 10.93 -17.14 10.89
N ALA A 350 9.73 -16.64 11.18
CA ALA A 350 9.45 -15.65 12.22
C ALA A 350 9.34 -16.29 13.62
N LYS A 351 10.44 -16.85 14.12
CA LYS A 351 10.41 -17.75 15.29
C LYS A 351 10.42 -17.05 16.66
N THR A 352 11.08 -15.90 16.76
CA THR A 352 11.21 -15.18 18.03
C THR A 352 9.91 -14.46 18.39
N PRO A 353 9.51 -14.39 19.68
CA PRO A 353 8.26 -13.77 20.10
C PRO A 353 7.99 -12.39 19.47
N ASN A 354 9.00 -11.52 19.48
CA ASN A 354 8.89 -10.14 18.96
C ASN A 354 8.87 -10.04 17.42
N MET A 355 8.99 -11.16 16.71
CA MET A 355 8.94 -11.22 15.24
C MET A 355 7.76 -12.04 14.73
N ARG A 356 7.05 -12.77 15.60
CA ARG A 356 5.90 -13.63 15.26
C ARG A 356 4.75 -12.78 14.75
N ARG A 357 4.39 -13.04 13.52
CA ARG A 357 3.45 -12.25 12.72
C ARG A 357 2.83 -13.12 11.64
N PHE A 358 1.86 -12.57 10.95
CA PHE A 358 1.35 -13.09 9.69
C PHE A 358 1.35 -11.98 8.64
N GLU A 359 1.28 -12.36 7.38
CA GLU A 359 1.19 -11.44 6.24
C GLU A 359 -0.17 -11.59 5.55
N LEU A 360 -0.80 -10.47 5.24
CA LEU A 360 -1.93 -10.43 4.32
C LEU A 360 -1.42 -10.09 2.91
N ARG A 361 -1.67 -10.98 1.96
CA ARG A 361 -1.01 -10.97 0.64
C ARG A 361 -1.82 -10.29 -0.48
N ASN A 362 -3.12 -10.07 -0.27
CA ASN A 362 -3.95 -9.48 -1.31
C ASN A 362 -3.67 -7.99 -1.56
N PRO A 363 -3.32 -7.11 -0.58
CA PRO A 363 -3.19 -5.69 -0.85
C PRO A 363 -2.19 -5.41 -1.97
N ASP A 364 -2.41 -4.30 -2.67
CA ASP A 364 -1.49 -3.81 -3.69
C ASP A 364 -1.30 -2.30 -3.55
N ALA A 365 -0.21 -1.79 -4.12
CA ALA A 365 0.22 -0.41 -3.91
C ALA A 365 -0.59 0.65 -4.69
N THR A 366 -1.73 0.27 -5.28
CA THR A 366 -2.76 1.22 -5.75
C THR A 366 -3.60 1.75 -4.60
N CYS A 367 -3.59 1.09 -3.45
CA CYS A 367 -4.29 1.56 -2.28
C CYS A 367 -3.71 2.87 -1.73
N ASN A 368 -4.59 3.63 -1.08
CA ASN A 368 -4.16 4.66 -0.15
C ASN A 368 -3.59 3.94 1.09
N PRO A 369 -2.27 4.02 1.37
CA PRO A 369 -1.66 3.19 2.41
C PRO A 369 -2.22 3.49 3.80
N TYR A 370 -2.64 4.73 4.05
CA TYR A 370 -3.25 5.11 5.31
C TYR A 370 -4.60 4.40 5.51
N PHE A 371 -5.48 4.47 4.51
CA PHE A 371 -6.77 3.78 4.58
C PHE A 371 -6.59 2.26 4.62
N CYS A 372 -5.63 1.73 3.86
CA CYS A 372 -5.29 0.30 3.87
C CYS A 372 -4.93 -0.16 5.29
N TYR A 373 -3.92 0.44 5.91
CA TYR A 373 -3.44 -0.02 7.22
C TYR A 373 -4.47 0.21 8.33
N ALA A 374 -5.19 1.33 8.31
CA ALA A 374 -6.28 1.58 9.25
C ALA A 374 -7.41 0.54 9.08
N ALA A 375 -7.82 0.22 7.85
CA ALA A 375 -8.86 -0.78 7.60
C ALA A 375 -8.46 -2.18 8.06
N LEU A 376 -7.19 -2.55 7.86
CA LEU A 376 -6.63 -3.82 8.35
C LEU A 376 -6.63 -3.88 9.88
N LEU A 377 -6.24 -2.80 10.57
CA LEU A 377 -6.32 -2.71 12.02
C LEU A 377 -7.77 -2.85 12.50
N MET A 378 -8.70 -2.09 11.93
CA MET A 378 -10.12 -2.13 12.33
C MET A 378 -10.75 -3.51 12.14
N ALA A 379 -10.49 -4.18 11.00
CA ALA A 379 -10.99 -5.53 10.76
C ALA A 379 -10.40 -6.55 11.75
N GLY A 380 -9.12 -6.45 12.04
CA GLY A 380 -8.48 -7.35 13.00
C GLY A 380 -8.94 -7.14 14.44
N LEU A 381 -9.17 -5.89 14.86
CA LEU A 381 -9.73 -5.59 16.18
C LEU A 381 -11.16 -6.13 16.31
N ASP A 382 -12.00 -6.00 15.28
CA ASP A 382 -13.32 -6.60 15.27
C ASP A 382 -13.26 -8.12 15.49
N GLY A 383 -12.32 -8.79 14.81
CA GLY A 383 -12.04 -10.20 15.01
C GLY A 383 -11.74 -10.57 16.46
N ILE A 384 -10.88 -9.80 17.14
CA ILE A 384 -10.54 -10.01 18.56
C ILE A 384 -11.74 -9.75 19.47
N GLU A 385 -12.44 -8.63 19.29
CA GLU A 385 -13.61 -8.25 20.11
C GLU A 385 -14.71 -9.32 20.03
N ASN A 386 -14.98 -9.82 18.82
CA ASN A 386 -16.02 -10.81 18.54
C ASN A 386 -15.54 -12.27 18.62
N LYS A 387 -14.25 -12.49 18.92
CA LYS A 387 -13.61 -13.81 19.02
C LYS A 387 -13.83 -14.68 17.77
N ILE A 388 -13.69 -14.08 16.60
CA ILE A 388 -13.93 -14.73 15.31
C ILE A 388 -12.80 -15.74 15.06
N ASP A 389 -13.06 -17.02 15.28
CA ASP A 389 -12.05 -18.05 15.07
C ASP A 389 -12.00 -18.49 13.59
N PRO A 390 -10.86 -18.32 12.89
CA PRO A 390 -10.77 -18.68 11.47
C PRO A 390 -10.83 -20.18 11.22
N HIS A 391 -10.47 -21.02 12.21
CA HIS A 391 -10.58 -22.46 12.13
C HIS A 391 -12.05 -22.90 12.22
N GLU A 392 -12.81 -22.36 13.17
CA GLU A 392 -14.25 -22.67 13.32
C GLU A 392 -15.08 -22.23 12.11
N ASN A 393 -14.65 -21.16 11.42
CA ASN A 393 -15.26 -20.70 10.17
C ASN A 393 -14.79 -21.48 8.92
N GLY A 394 -13.92 -22.48 9.10
CA GLY A 394 -13.48 -23.37 8.01
C GLY A 394 -12.46 -22.76 7.05
N TRP A 395 -11.80 -21.65 7.42
CA TRP A 395 -10.82 -20.92 6.59
C TRP A 395 -9.38 -21.41 6.74
N GLY A 396 -9.17 -22.55 7.40
CA GLY A 396 -7.84 -23.15 7.54
C GLY A 396 -7.63 -23.83 8.90
N PRO A 397 -6.39 -24.24 9.20
CA PRO A 397 -5.20 -24.01 8.39
C PRO A 397 -5.17 -24.88 7.12
N TYR A 398 -4.77 -24.29 5.99
CA TYR A 398 -4.60 -25.00 4.72
C TYR A 398 -3.13 -25.31 4.41
N ASP A 399 -2.51 -26.18 5.20
CA ASP A 399 -1.07 -26.50 5.09
C ASP A 399 -0.70 -27.42 3.90
N VAL A 400 -1.61 -27.57 2.93
CA VAL A 400 -1.40 -28.28 1.67
C VAL A 400 -1.42 -27.30 0.50
N ASN A 401 -0.76 -27.64 -0.61
CA ASN A 401 -0.85 -26.82 -1.81
C ASN A 401 -2.30 -26.79 -2.32
N LEU A 402 -2.97 -25.63 -2.21
CA LEU A 402 -4.37 -25.49 -2.60
C LEU A 402 -4.59 -25.71 -4.11
N TYR A 403 -3.55 -25.50 -4.92
CA TYR A 403 -3.63 -25.75 -6.36
C TYR A 403 -3.73 -27.24 -6.71
N THR A 404 -3.29 -28.14 -5.83
CA THR A 404 -3.33 -29.59 -6.04
C THR A 404 -4.60 -30.25 -5.52
N LEU A 405 -5.47 -29.50 -4.86
CA LEU A 405 -6.77 -30.00 -4.41
C LEU A 405 -7.64 -30.43 -5.60
N SER A 406 -8.50 -31.43 -5.38
CA SER A 406 -9.51 -31.84 -6.35
C SER A 406 -10.51 -30.71 -6.62
N ASP A 407 -11.20 -30.74 -7.75
CA ASP A 407 -12.20 -29.70 -8.10
C ASP A 407 -13.35 -29.64 -7.07
N GLU A 408 -13.73 -30.79 -6.48
CA GLU A 408 -14.73 -30.85 -5.40
C GLU A 408 -14.23 -30.18 -4.10
N GLU A 409 -12.95 -30.28 -3.78
CA GLU A 409 -12.35 -29.61 -2.62
C GLU A 409 -12.16 -28.11 -2.89
N LYS A 410 -11.76 -27.75 -4.10
CA LYS A 410 -11.65 -26.34 -4.54
C LYS A 410 -13.00 -25.62 -4.51
N ALA A 411 -14.08 -26.31 -4.89
CA ALA A 411 -15.42 -25.74 -4.88
C ALA A 411 -15.92 -25.39 -3.46
N LYS A 412 -15.31 -25.94 -2.41
CA LYS A 412 -15.62 -25.60 -1.01
C LYS A 412 -14.86 -24.37 -0.51
N LEU A 413 -13.84 -23.93 -1.23
CA LEU A 413 -13.04 -22.77 -0.85
C LEU A 413 -13.72 -21.48 -1.28
N GLN A 414 -13.73 -20.50 -0.39
CA GLN A 414 -14.18 -19.16 -0.72
C GLN A 414 -13.07 -18.42 -1.47
N GLY A 415 -13.43 -17.74 -2.55
CA GLY A 415 -12.50 -16.92 -3.34
C GLY A 415 -12.65 -15.43 -3.03
N LEU A 416 -11.60 -14.66 -3.30
CA LEU A 416 -11.68 -13.19 -3.26
C LEU A 416 -12.66 -12.66 -4.33
N PRO A 417 -13.18 -11.42 -4.18
CA PRO A 417 -13.93 -10.77 -5.24
C PRO A 417 -13.13 -10.74 -6.56
N THR A 418 -13.80 -10.95 -7.68
CA THR A 418 -13.17 -11.04 -9.00
C THR A 418 -13.22 -9.71 -9.78
N SER A 419 -13.80 -8.67 -9.19
CA SER A 419 -13.88 -7.33 -9.75
C SER A 419 -13.95 -6.27 -8.65
N LEU A 420 -13.60 -5.03 -9.01
CA LEU A 420 -13.72 -3.89 -8.11
C LEU A 420 -15.18 -3.62 -7.75
N ASP A 421 -16.12 -3.75 -8.70
CA ASP A 421 -17.56 -3.59 -8.41
C ASP A 421 -18.04 -4.58 -7.34
N ALA A 422 -17.66 -5.85 -7.43
CA ALA A 422 -18.03 -6.84 -6.41
C ALA A 422 -17.43 -6.54 -5.03
N ALA A 423 -16.21 -5.99 -4.98
CA ALA A 423 -15.61 -5.55 -3.72
C ALA A 423 -16.31 -4.30 -3.16
N LEU A 424 -16.73 -3.36 -4.02
CA LEU A 424 -17.49 -2.17 -3.62
C LEU A 424 -18.87 -2.51 -3.08
N ASP A 425 -19.57 -3.48 -3.70
CA ASP A 425 -20.84 -4.01 -3.19
C ASP A 425 -20.65 -4.66 -1.82
N ALA A 426 -19.55 -5.39 -1.62
CA ALA A 426 -19.21 -5.96 -0.32
C ALA A 426 -18.92 -4.87 0.73
N LEU A 427 -18.18 -3.82 0.38
CA LEU A 427 -17.93 -2.69 1.28
C LEU A 427 -19.22 -1.95 1.64
N GLU A 428 -20.13 -1.74 0.69
CA GLU A 428 -21.43 -1.11 0.97
C GLU A 428 -22.27 -1.96 1.94
N ALA A 429 -22.18 -3.30 1.86
CA ALA A 429 -22.90 -4.23 2.73
C ALA A 429 -22.21 -4.51 4.08
N ASP A 430 -20.88 -4.36 4.17
CA ASP A 430 -20.06 -4.71 5.32
C ASP A 430 -18.99 -3.64 5.57
N HIS A 431 -19.36 -2.59 6.31
CA HIS A 431 -18.45 -1.51 6.72
C HIS A 431 -18.58 -1.07 8.17
N ASP A 432 -19.49 -1.67 8.96
CA ASP A 432 -19.71 -1.26 10.35
C ASP A 432 -18.42 -1.34 11.17
N TYR A 433 -17.59 -2.36 10.93
CA TYR A 433 -16.29 -2.55 11.59
C TYR A 433 -15.32 -1.38 11.36
N LEU A 434 -15.39 -0.70 10.20
CA LEU A 434 -14.57 0.48 9.88
C LEU A 434 -15.05 1.73 10.62
N THR A 435 -16.37 1.85 10.83
CA THR A 435 -16.98 3.04 11.44
C THR A 435 -16.89 3.07 12.97
N LYS A 436 -16.52 1.95 13.61
CA LYS A 436 -16.29 1.87 15.06
C LYS A 436 -15.32 2.96 15.52
N GLY A 437 -15.65 3.60 16.64
CA GLY A 437 -14.86 4.73 17.17
C GLY A 437 -14.87 6.00 16.30
N GLY A 438 -15.67 6.04 15.22
CA GLY A 438 -15.65 7.12 14.25
C GLY A 438 -14.39 7.15 13.37
N VAL A 439 -13.65 6.03 13.28
CA VAL A 439 -12.36 5.96 12.59
C VAL A 439 -12.53 6.22 11.08
N PHE A 440 -13.43 5.52 10.42
CA PHE A 440 -13.86 5.84 9.07
C PHE A 440 -15.25 6.49 9.10
N PRO A 441 -15.37 7.79 8.79
CA PRO A 441 -16.68 8.42 8.67
C PRO A 441 -17.50 7.79 7.53
N GLU A 442 -18.79 7.54 7.76
CA GLU A 442 -19.67 6.99 6.71
C GLU A 442 -19.68 7.85 5.43
N ALA A 443 -19.60 9.17 5.58
CA ALA A 443 -19.57 10.11 4.45
C ALA A 443 -18.36 9.85 3.53
N LEU A 444 -17.20 9.52 4.11
CA LEU A 444 -16.00 9.15 3.36
C LEU A 444 -16.21 7.84 2.61
N LEU A 445 -16.75 6.82 3.26
CA LEU A 445 -16.98 5.52 2.63
C LEU A 445 -17.95 5.65 1.45
N ARG A 446 -19.04 6.40 1.62
CA ARG A 446 -20.01 6.67 0.54
C ARG A 446 -19.37 7.42 -0.64
N SER A 447 -18.58 8.47 -0.36
CA SER A 447 -17.93 9.25 -1.43
C SER A 447 -16.85 8.44 -2.16
N PHE A 448 -16.08 7.64 -1.42
CA PHE A 448 -15.10 6.71 -1.95
C PHE A 448 -15.76 5.66 -2.87
N ILE A 449 -16.83 5.00 -2.41
CA ILE A 449 -17.58 4.02 -3.20
C ILE A 449 -18.12 4.65 -4.48
N ALA A 450 -18.75 5.83 -4.38
CA ALA A 450 -19.29 6.54 -5.53
C ALA A 450 -18.20 6.90 -6.55
N ALA A 451 -17.05 7.39 -6.09
CA ALA A 451 -15.91 7.72 -6.95
C ALA A 451 -15.38 6.48 -7.68
N LYS A 452 -15.25 5.35 -6.97
CA LYS A 452 -14.74 4.10 -7.54
C LYS A 452 -15.73 3.43 -8.49
N ARG A 453 -17.04 3.48 -8.22
CA ARG A 453 -18.08 3.04 -9.18
C ARG A 453 -18.02 3.85 -10.49
N LYS A 454 -17.77 5.16 -10.40
CA LYS A 454 -17.58 6.00 -11.60
C LYS A 454 -16.33 5.60 -12.39
N GLU A 455 -15.24 5.27 -11.70
CA GLU A 455 -14.02 4.74 -12.31
C GLU A 455 -14.28 3.40 -13.02
N CYS A 456 -14.96 2.46 -12.36
CA CYS A 456 -15.38 1.18 -12.97
C CYS A 456 -16.19 1.38 -14.25
N ALA A 457 -17.21 2.24 -14.20
CA ALA A 457 -18.08 2.53 -15.34
C ALA A 457 -17.30 3.15 -16.52
N ALA A 458 -16.34 4.05 -16.22
CA ALA A 458 -15.49 4.65 -17.26
C ALA A 458 -14.57 3.59 -17.91
N MET A 459 -13.99 2.68 -17.12
CA MET A 459 -13.15 1.61 -17.63
C MET A 459 -13.93 0.58 -18.45
N ALA A 460 -15.13 0.21 -17.99
CA ALA A 460 -16.00 -0.75 -18.68
C ALA A 460 -16.52 -0.24 -20.04
N ALA A 461 -16.57 1.07 -20.24
CA ALA A 461 -16.99 1.68 -21.50
C ALA A 461 -15.92 1.65 -22.61
N ILE A 462 -14.68 1.28 -22.30
CA ILE A 462 -13.55 1.25 -23.23
C ILE A 462 -13.42 -0.16 -23.84
N PRO A 463 -13.51 -0.33 -25.17
CA PRO A 463 -13.29 -1.63 -25.81
C PRO A 463 -11.90 -2.18 -25.53
N HIS A 464 -11.82 -3.47 -25.18
CA HIS A 464 -10.54 -4.13 -24.92
C HIS A 464 -9.98 -4.76 -26.20
N PRO A 465 -8.68 -4.61 -26.54
CA PRO A 465 -8.11 -5.18 -27.78
C PRO A 465 -8.39 -6.68 -27.99
N ALA A 466 -8.35 -7.48 -26.92
CA ALA A 466 -8.68 -8.92 -26.99
C ALA A 466 -10.15 -9.24 -27.35
N GLU A 467 -11.07 -8.28 -27.28
CA GLU A 467 -12.45 -8.46 -27.76
C GLU A 467 -12.51 -8.53 -29.29
N PHE A 468 -11.60 -7.84 -29.98
CA PHE A 468 -11.54 -7.86 -31.45
C PHE A 468 -11.13 -9.23 -31.98
N GLU A 469 -10.23 -9.95 -31.29
CA GLU A 469 -9.88 -11.33 -31.65
C GLU A 469 -11.09 -12.28 -31.63
N ARG A 470 -12.08 -12.00 -30.77
CA ARG A 470 -13.23 -12.89 -30.56
C ARG A 470 -14.46 -12.46 -31.36
N TYR A 471 -14.70 -11.16 -31.48
CA TYR A 471 -16.00 -10.62 -31.86
C TYR A 471 -15.97 -9.77 -33.15
N TYR A 472 -14.80 -9.47 -33.71
CA TYR A 472 -14.71 -8.55 -34.86
C TYR A 472 -15.34 -9.11 -36.15
N ASN A 473 -15.22 -10.42 -36.38
CA ASN A 473 -15.68 -11.09 -37.61
C ASN A 473 -16.98 -11.90 -37.41
N LEU A 474 -17.78 -11.61 -36.37
CA LEU A 474 -19.05 -12.32 -36.12
C LEU A 474 -20.06 -12.20 -37.27
#